data_AF-A0A8S4PQE9-F1
#
_entry.id   AF-A0A8S4PQE9-F1
#
_cell.length_a   1.000
_cell.length_b   1.000
_cell.length_c   1.000
_cell.angle_alpha   90.00
_cell.angle_beta   90.00
_cell.angle_gamma   90.00
#
_symmetry.space_group_name_H-M   'P 1'
#
loop_
_entity.id
_entity.type
_entity.pdbx_description
1 polymer ?
#
loop_
_entity_poly.entity_id
_entity_poly.type
_entity_poly.pdbx_seq_one_letter_code
_entity_poly.pdbx_strand_id
1 'polypeptide(L)'
;TGYLGDGDSKSYASVANHQPPIYDKAITKLECADHIQKRMGKRLMEKEAACKGKPYTEENGRKYSGIGGAGQLTSKAQKRIQGHYGTAIRNNKGDKEAMRSGIWAIYYHLEG
;
A
#
# COMPACT_ATOMS: atom_id res chain seq x y z
N THR A 1 -14.11 -19.86 -7.56
CA THR A 1 -13.63 -19.16 -8.77
C THR A 1 -12.95 -17.88 -8.33
N GLY A 2 -11.82 -17.47 -8.90
CA GLY A 2 -11.17 -16.20 -8.52
C GLY A 2 -11.69 -15.04 -9.36
N TYR A 3 -12.09 -13.94 -8.72
CA TYR A 3 -12.45 -12.68 -9.39
C TYR A 3 -11.34 -11.66 -9.20
N LEU A 4 -10.62 -11.33 -10.27
CA LEU A 4 -9.63 -10.26 -10.26
C LEU A 4 -10.29 -8.98 -10.78
N GLY A 5 -10.30 -7.94 -9.94
CA GLY A 5 -10.81 -6.62 -10.32
C GLY A 5 -9.93 -5.51 -9.76
N ASP A 6 -9.94 -4.35 -10.43
CA ASP A 6 -9.33 -3.14 -9.88
C ASP A 6 -10.23 -2.61 -8.77
N GLY A 7 -10.02 -3.12 -7.54
CA GLY A 7 -10.41 -2.56 -6.23
C GLY A 7 -11.79 -1.97 -5.98
N ASP A 8 -12.15 -0.98 -6.78
CA ASP A 8 -13.31 -0.10 -6.72
C ASP A 8 -14.48 -0.59 -7.59
N SER A 9 -14.38 -1.80 -8.16
CA SER A 9 -15.46 -2.33 -8.99
C SER A 9 -16.64 -2.83 -8.11
N LYS A 10 -17.82 -2.21 -8.25
CA LYS A 10 -19.12 -2.80 -7.84
C LYS A 10 -19.40 -4.13 -8.53
N SER A 11 -18.68 -4.41 -9.62
CA SER A 11 -18.75 -5.62 -10.43
C SER A 11 -18.56 -6.91 -9.62
N TYR A 12 -17.67 -6.95 -8.60
CA TYR A 12 -17.57 -8.13 -7.74
C TYR A 12 -18.91 -8.44 -7.06
N ALA A 13 -19.54 -7.43 -6.45
CA ALA A 13 -20.82 -7.61 -5.77
C ALA A 13 -21.94 -7.97 -6.75
N SER A 14 -21.94 -7.38 -7.95
CA SER A 14 -22.90 -7.71 -9.01
C SER A 14 -22.82 -9.18 -9.43
N VAL A 15 -21.61 -9.74 -9.52
CA VAL A 15 -21.39 -11.14 -9.93
C VAL A 15 -21.62 -12.09 -8.75
N ALA A 16 -21.16 -11.73 -7.54
CA ALA A 16 -21.30 -12.56 -6.35
C ALA A 16 -22.75 -12.66 -5.85
N ASN A 17 -23.57 -11.62 -6.06
CA ASN A 17 -24.95 -11.55 -5.57
C ASN A 17 -25.99 -11.73 -6.68
N HIS A 18 -25.61 -12.16 -7.88
CA HIS A 18 -26.57 -12.33 -8.97
C HIS A 18 -27.52 -13.50 -8.68
N GLN A 19 -28.81 -13.29 -8.91
CA GLN A 19 -29.84 -14.33 -8.99
C GLN A 19 -30.32 -14.50 -10.45
N PRO A 20 -30.28 -15.71 -11.04
CA PRO A 20 -29.69 -16.94 -10.50
C PRO A 20 -28.15 -16.85 -10.41
N PRO A 21 -27.49 -17.71 -9.61
CA PRO A 21 -26.03 -17.72 -9.51
C PRO A 21 -25.36 -17.92 -10.87
N ILE A 22 -24.41 -17.04 -11.23
CA ILE A 22 -23.64 -17.14 -12.48
C ILE A 22 -22.67 -18.33 -12.44
N TYR A 23 -22.16 -18.65 -11.26
CA TYR A 23 -21.18 -19.71 -11.06
C TYR A 23 -21.69 -20.70 -10.00
N ASP A 24 -21.39 -21.97 -10.22
CA ASP A 24 -21.78 -23.08 -9.32
C ASP A 24 -21.07 -23.06 -7.95
N LYS A 25 -20.11 -22.14 -7.76
CA LYS A 25 -19.30 -22.03 -6.56
C LYS A 25 -19.07 -20.58 -6.17
N ALA A 26 -18.82 -20.37 -4.87
CA ALA A 26 -18.47 -19.07 -4.32
C ALA A 26 -17.25 -18.45 -5.05
N ILE A 27 -17.31 -17.15 -5.22
CA ILE A 27 -16.29 -16.35 -5.90
C ILE A 27 -15.37 -15.73 -4.85
N THR A 28 -14.07 -15.92 -5.00
CA THR A 28 -13.06 -15.30 -4.14
C THR A 28 -12.56 -14.03 -4.78
N LYS A 29 -12.71 -12.88 -4.10
CA LYS A 29 -12.15 -11.61 -4.56
C LYS A 29 -10.62 -11.66 -4.45
N LEU A 30 -9.94 -11.43 -5.57
CA LEU A 30 -8.49 -11.30 -5.66
C LEU A 30 -8.10 -9.83 -5.81
N GLU A 31 -6.90 -9.48 -5.36
CA GLU A 31 -6.37 -8.12 -5.48
C GLU A 31 -5.22 -8.07 -6.46
N CYS A 32 -5.23 -7.09 -7.36
CA CYS A 32 -4.12 -6.86 -8.27
C CYS A 32 -2.96 -6.15 -7.56
N ALA A 33 -1.74 -6.31 -8.09
CA ALA A 33 -0.55 -5.64 -7.57
C ALA A 33 -0.71 -4.10 -7.55
N ASP A 34 -1.42 -3.54 -8.53
CA ASP A 34 -1.69 -2.09 -8.57
C ASP A 34 -2.59 -1.64 -7.43
N HIS A 35 -3.57 -2.45 -7.02
CA HIS A 35 -4.37 -2.18 -5.83
C HIS A 35 -3.49 -2.19 -4.59
N ILE A 36 -2.68 -3.23 -4.42
CA ILE A 36 -1.77 -3.36 -3.28
C ILE A 36 -0.81 -2.15 -3.23
N GLN A 37 -0.33 -1.70 -4.39
CA GLN A 37 0.46 -0.49 -4.54
C GLN A 37 -0.32 0.76 -4.07
N LYS A 38 -1.53 1.00 -4.57
CA LYS A 38 -2.40 2.13 -4.16
C LYS A 38 -2.68 2.13 -2.65
N ARG A 39 -2.88 0.95 -2.05
CA ARG A 39 -3.11 0.79 -0.60
C ARG A 39 -1.92 1.26 0.23
N MET A 40 -0.69 0.98 -0.19
CA MET A 40 0.50 1.49 0.50
C MET A 40 0.50 3.02 0.53
N GLY A 41 0.26 3.67 -0.61
CA GLY A 41 0.16 5.12 -0.69
C GLY A 41 -0.93 5.69 0.24
N LYS A 42 -2.13 5.08 0.24
CA LYS A 42 -3.24 5.49 1.11
C LYS A 42 -2.86 5.44 2.60
N ARG A 43 -2.22 4.34 3.03
CA ARG A 43 -1.79 4.18 4.44
C ARG A 43 -0.76 5.22 4.86
N LEU A 44 0.17 5.58 3.97
CA LEU A 44 1.15 6.64 4.25
C LEU A 44 0.47 8.01 4.40
N MET A 45 -0.49 8.32 3.53
CA MET A 45 -1.27 9.56 3.62
C MET A 45 -2.11 9.61 4.90
N GLU A 46 -2.79 8.52 5.25
CA GLU A 46 -3.56 8.43 6.50
C GLU A 46 -2.66 8.58 7.73
N LYS A 47 -1.47 7.99 7.71
CA LYS A 47 -0.51 8.09 8.82
C LYS A 47 0.04 9.51 8.96
N GLU A 48 0.40 10.16 7.85
CA GLU A 48 0.83 11.56 7.84
C GLU A 48 -0.26 12.48 8.40
N ALA A 49 -1.48 12.35 7.90
CA ALA A 49 -2.63 13.11 8.38
C ALA A 49 -2.90 12.88 9.87
N ALA A 50 -2.83 11.62 10.34
CA ALA A 50 -3.04 11.28 11.74
C ALA A 50 -1.93 11.82 12.67
N CYS A 51 -0.76 12.12 12.13
CA CYS A 51 0.37 12.67 12.88
C CYS A 51 0.50 14.19 12.74
N LYS A 52 -0.28 14.82 11.86
CA LYS A 52 -0.20 16.27 11.60
C LYS A 52 -0.32 17.08 12.88
N GLY A 53 0.65 17.97 13.12
CA GLY A 53 0.68 18.85 14.29
C GLY A 53 1.04 18.18 15.61
N LYS A 54 1.29 16.86 15.64
CA LYS A 54 1.67 16.15 16.85
C LYS A 54 3.17 16.32 17.10
N PRO A 55 3.58 16.88 18.25
CA PRO A 55 4.99 17.06 18.53
C PRO A 55 5.68 15.71 18.72
N TYR A 56 6.90 15.59 18.21
CA TYR A 56 7.82 14.51 18.56
C TYR A 56 9.26 15.03 18.62
N THR A 57 10.09 14.34 19.40
CA THR A 57 11.51 14.65 19.54
C THR A 57 12.31 13.44 19.09
N GLU A 58 13.24 13.64 18.16
CA GLU A 58 14.17 12.59 17.74
C GLU A 58 15.22 12.31 18.82
N GLU A 59 15.94 11.19 18.70
CA GLU A 59 17.03 10.83 19.60
C GLU A 59 18.15 11.89 19.65
N ASN A 60 18.35 12.61 18.54
CA ASN A 60 19.30 13.73 18.43
C ASN A 60 18.82 15.04 19.11
N GLY A 61 17.63 15.05 19.73
CA GLY A 61 17.05 16.21 20.41
C GLY A 61 16.29 17.19 19.50
N ARG A 62 16.25 16.96 18.18
CA ARG A 62 15.47 17.79 17.25
C ARG A 62 13.98 17.61 17.46
N LYS A 63 13.27 18.74 17.49
CA LYS A 63 11.82 18.79 17.69
C LYS A 63 11.12 18.98 16.35
N TYR A 64 10.05 18.23 16.16
CA TYR A 64 9.24 18.27 14.95
C TYR A 64 7.76 18.31 15.33
N SER A 65 6.92 18.72 14.39
CA SER A 65 5.46 18.75 14.55
C SER A 65 4.81 18.03 13.38
N GLY A 66 4.42 16.79 13.63
CA GLY A 66 4.01 15.82 12.61
C GLY A 66 5.17 15.27 11.80
N ILE A 67 4.86 14.29 10.95
CA ILE A 67 5.83 13.49 10.18
C ILE A 67 5.92 13.90 8.70
N GLY A 68 5.22 14.96 8.32
CA GLY A 68 5.19 15.49 6.96
C GLY A 68 6.00 16.79 6.84
N GLY A 69 6.51 17.08 5.65
CA GLY A 69 7.28 18.31 5.38
C GLY A 69 8.62 18.02 4.72
N ALA A 70 9.36 19.09 4.39
CA ALA A 70 10.68 18.98 3.77
C ALA A 70 11.63 18.19 4.68
N GLY A 71 12.33 17.20 4.10
CA GLY A 71 13.18 16.28 4.86
C GLY A 71 12.43 15.15 5.58
N GLN A 72 11.11 15.06 5.45
CA GLN A 72 10.28 14.01 6.05
C GLN A 72 9.36 13.34 5.01
N LEU A 73 8.20 12.81 5.44
CA LEU A 73 7.23 12.12 4.59
C LEU A 73 6.43 13.11 3.72
N THR A 74 7.08 13.67 2.71
CA THR A 74 6.43 14.50 1.68
C THR A 74 5.54 13.66 0.75
N SER A 75 4.60 14.29 0.06
CA SER A 75 3.81 13.62 -0.99
C SER A 75 4.67 13.02 -2.10
N LYS A 76 5.84 13.63 -2.40
CA LYS A 76 6.82 13.08 -3.35
C LYS A 76 7.46 11.80 -2.79
N ALA A 77 7.83 11.78 -1.52
CA ALA A 77 8.35 10.60 -0.84
C ALA A 77 7.30 9.48 -0.80
N GLN A 78 6.05 9.79 -0.46
CA GLN A 78 4.94 8.83 -0.48
C GLN A 78 4.76 8.17 -1.85
N LYS A 79 4.76 8.97 -2.94
CA LYS A 79 4.67 8.46 -4.32
C LYS A 79 5.87 7.57 -4.69
N ARG A 80 7.08 7.93 -4.26
CA ARG A 80 8.28 7.10 -4.47
C ARG A 80 8.17 5.77 -3.74
N ILE A 81 7.82 5.78 -2.44
CA ILE A 81 7.61 4.56 -1.64
C ILE A 81 6.54 3.68 -2.30
N GLN A 82 5.42 4.28 -2.68
CA GLN A 82 4.35 3.59 -3.38
C GLN A 82 4.85 2.92 -4.67
N GLY A 83 5.60 3.63 -5.52
CA GLY A 83 6.17 3.07 -6.75
C GLY A 83 7.13 1.91 -6.48
N HIS A 84 8.10 2.10 -5.58
CA HIS A 84 9.06 1.06 -5.22
C HIS A 84 8.38 -0.18 -4.62
N TYR A 85 7.34 0.02 -3.81
CA TYR A 85 6.57 -1.07 -3.21
C TYR A 85 5.91 -1.95 -4.28
N GLY A 86 5.27 -1.33 -5.28
CA GLY A 86 4.71 -2.06 -6.41
C GLY A 86 5.78 -2.79 -7.23
N THR A 87 6.92 -2.15 -7.49
CA THR A 87 8.05 -2.78 -8.19
C THR A 87 8.60 -3.98 -7.44
N ALA A 88 8.78 -3.89 -6.11
CA ALA A 88 9.25 -4.99 -5.28
C ALA A 88 8.30 -6.20 -5.35
N ILE A 89 6.98 -5.97 -5.37
CA ILE A 89 5.99 -7.04 -5.51
C ILE A 89 6.07 -7.68 -6.91
N ARG A 90 6.13 -6.87 -7.98
CA ARG A 90 6.15 -7.39 -9.36
C ARG A 90 7.44 -8.16 -9.67
N ASN A 91 8.58 -7.66 -9.21
CA ASN A 91 9.89 -8.26 -9.50
C ASN A 91 10.12 -9.58 -8.76
N ASN A 92 9.44 -9.80 -7.63
CA ASN A 92 9.59 -11.01 -6.81
C ASN A 92 8.35 -11.91 -6.89
N LYS A 93 7.69 -11.96 -8.05
CA LYS A 93 6.50 -12.80 -8.25
C LYS A 93 6.87 -14.27 -8.07
N GLY A 94 6.18 -14.94 -7.14
CA GLY A 94 6.39 -16.37 -6.85
C GLY A 94 7.43 -16.64 -5.76
N ASP A 95 8.16 -15.62 -5.29
CA ASP A 95 9.10 -15.74 -4.18
C ASP A 95 8.72 -14.76 -3.06
N LYS A 96 8.15 -15.32 -1.98
CA LYS A 96 7.67 -14.54 -0.84
C LYS A 96 8.81 -13.94 -0.03
N GLU A 97 9.93 -14.63 0.11
CA GLU A 97 11.05 -14.18 0.93
C GLU A 97 11.82 -13.08 0.19
N ALA A 98 12.06 -13.24 -1.12
CA ALA A 98 12.64 -12.18 -1.93
C ALA A 98 11.75 -10.93 -1.97
N MET A 99 10.42 -11.11 -2.04
CA MET A 99 9.47 -10.00 -1.96
C MET A 99 9.55 -9.26 -0.63
N ARG A 100 9.59 -10.00 0.49
CA ARG A 100 9.74 -9.42 1.82
C ARG A 100 11.04 -8.63 1.92
N SER A 101 12.15 -9.21 1.49
CA SER A 101 13.46 -8.55 1.48
C SER A 101 13.46 -7.28 0.62
N GLY A 102 12.86 -7.33 -0.58
CA GLY A 102 12.73 -6.17 -1.45
C GLY A 102 11.87 -5.05 -0.85
N ILE A 103 10.81 -5.39 -0.11
CA ILE A 103 9.98 -4.41 0.59
C ILE A 103 10.76 -3.76 1.74
N TRP A 104 11.49 -4.54 2.55
CA TRP A 104 12.29 -4.00 3.65
C TRP A 104 13.46 -3.15 3.16
N ALA A 105 14.05 -3.48 2.00
CA ALA A 105 15.09 -2.66 1.40
C ALA A 105 14.62 -1.22 1.13
N ILE A 106 13.34 -1.00 0.79
CA ILE A 106 12.76 0.34 0.59
C ILE A 106 12.83 1.15 1.89
N TYR A 107 12.51 0.51 3.02
CA TYR A 107 12.53 1.16 4.33
C TYR A 107 13.96 1.57 4.72
N TYR A 108 14.91 0.64 4.63
CA TYR A 108 16.30 0.91 4.99
C TYR A 108 17.00 1.94 4.08
N HIS A 109 16.60 2.05 2.81
CA HIS A 109 17.12 3.10 1.92
C HIS A 109 16.57 4.51 2.23
N LEU A 110 15.53 4.62 3.04
CA LEU A 110 14.92 5.89 3.44
C LEU A 110 15.33 6.33 4.85
N GLU A 111 15.79 5.39 5.68
CA GLU A 111 16.37 5.68 6.99
C GLU A 111 17.82 6.21 6.91
N GLY A 112 18.54 5.90 5.83
CA GLY A 112 19.90 6.40 5.56
C GLY A 112 19.92 7.75 4.85
#